data_AF-A0A1G6SQ21-F1
#
_entry.id   AF-A0A1G6SQ21-F1
#
_cell.length_a   1.000
_cell.length_b   1.000
_cell.length_c   1.000
_cell.angle_alpha   90.00
_cell.angle_beta   90.00
_cell.angle_gamma   90.00
#
_symmetry.space_group_name_H-M   'P 1'
#
loop_
_entity.id
_entity.type
_entity.pdbx_description
1 polymer ?
#
loop_
_entity_poly.entity_id
_entity_poly.type
_entity_poly.pdbx_seq_one_letter_code
_entity_poly.pdbx_strand_id
1 'polypeptide(L)' 'MEAVASFILIFLVYFLGTLAIVQEVIRPRRQLITLNGGKIKQWATNYSKIILLSLLLSFLTTSLAYWLFI' A
#
# COMPACT_ATOMS: atom_id res chain seq x y z
N MET A 1 14.70 -16.96 -14.52
CA MET A 1 13.50 -16.26 -15.05
C MET A 1 12.24 -16.70 -14.30
N GLU A 2 12.05 -17.99 -14.07
CA GLU A 2 10.91 -18.56 -13.31
C GLU A 2 10.83 -18.07 -11.85
N ALA A 3 11.95 -18.06 -11.13
CA ALA A 3 12.00 -17.59 -9.74
C ALA A 3 11.57 -16.11 -9.55
N VAL A 4 11.86 -15.26 -10.53
CA VAL A 4 11.45 -13.84 -10.49
C VAL A 4 9.96 -13.73 -10.77
N ALA A 5 9.42 -14.54 -11.71
CA ALA A 5 8.00 -14.57 -12.01
C ALA A 5 7.17 -15.09 -10.83
N SER A 6 7.63 -16.15 -10.15
CA SER A 6 6.96 -16.67 -8.95
C SER A 6 6.99 -15.66 -7.80
N PHE A 7 8.11 -14.97 -7.59
CA PHE A 7 8.21 -13.89 -6.61
C PHE A 7 7.21 -12.77 -6.89
N ILE A 8 7.15 -12.29 -8.15
CA ILE A 8 6.21 -11.23 -8.55
C ILE A 8 4.76 -11.67 -8.33
N LEU A 9 4.43 -12.92 -8.65
CA LEU A 9 3.08 -13.45 -8.49
C LEU A 9 2.68 -13.49 -7.00
N ILE A 10 3.55 -14.01 -6.13
CA ILE A 10 3.31 -14.03 -4.67
C ILE A 10 3.20 -12.60 -4.14
N PHE A 11 4.09 -11.71 -4.56
CA PHE A 11 4.08 -10.31 -4.17
C PHE A 11 2.74 -9.64 -4.51
N LEU A 12 2.21 -9.86 -5.72
CA LEU A 12 0.93 -9.28 -6.13
C LEU A 12 -0.24 -9.81 -5.30
N VAL A 13 -0.27 -11.11 -5.01
CA VAL A 13 -1.31 -11.72 -4.16
C VAL A 13 -1.25 -11.12 -2.75
N TYR A 14 -0.06 -11.03 -2.16
CA TYR A 14 0.15 -10.43 -0.85
C TYR A 14 -0.19 -8.94 -0.84
N PHE A 15 0.13 -8.23 -1.93
CA PHE A 15 -0.20 -6.82 -2.09
C PHE A 15 -1.69 -6.55 -2.12
N LEU A 16 -2.46 -7.32 -2.89
CA LEU A 16 -3.91 -7.16 -2.94
C LEU A 16 -4.55 -7.50 -1.58
N GLY A 17 -4.11 -8.57 -0.91
CA GLY A 17 -4.61 -8.93 0.42
C GLY A 17 -4.27 -7.88 1.47
N THR A 18 -3.02 -7.42 1.51
CA THR A 18 -2.57 -6.38 2.44
C THR A 18 -3.31 -5.07 2.19
N LEU A 19 -3.53 -4.69 0.93
CA LEU A 19 -4.26 -3.48 0.58
C LEU A 19 -5.71 -3.53 1.09
N ALA A 20 -6.39 -4.67 0.99
CA ALA A 20 -7.73 -4.84 1.56
C ALA A 20 -7.73 -4.65 3.09
N ILE A 21 -6.81 -5.30 3.80
CA ILE A 21 -6.70 -5.21 5.26
C ILE A 21 -6.35 -3.78 5.71
N VAL A 22 -5.37 -3.15 5.07
CA VAL A 22 -4.96 -1.78 5.42
C VAL A 22 -6.09 -0.79 5.16
N GLN A 23 -6.88 -0.98 4.10
CA GLN A 23 -8.05 -0.14 3.84
C GLN A 23 -9.14 -0.31 4.89
N GLU A 24 -9.34 -1.51 5.42
CA GLU A 24 -10.30 -1.76 6.50
C GLU A 24 -9.91 -1.01 7.80
N VAL A 25 -8.61 -0.99 8.13
CA VAL A 25 -8.07 -0.36 9.34
C VAL A 25 -7.97 1.17 9.20
N ILE A 26 -7.31 1.67 8.15
CA ILE A 26 -6.96 3.10 8.03
C ILE A 26 -8.08 3.91 7.38
N ARG A 27 -8.92 3.27 6.56
CA ARG A 27 -10.03 3.82 5.76
C ARG A 27 -9.67 5.02 4.88
N PRO A 28 -10.13 5.08 3.63
CA PRO A 28 -9.97 6.28 2.81
C PRO A 28 -10.68 7.48 3.45
N ARG A 29 -9.96 8.58 3.67
CA ARG A 29 -10.51 9.84 4.16
C ARG A 29 -10.26 10.94 3.14
N ARG A 30 -11.29 11.72 2.83
CA ARG A 30 -11.18 13.00 2.12
C ARG A 30 -11.22 14.13 3.13
N GLN A 31 -10.18 14.94 3.16
CA GLN A 31 -10.10 16.13 4.00
C GLN A 31 -9.88 17.35 3.12
N LEU A 32 -10.63 18.41 3.37
CA LEU A 32 -10.42 19.68 2.71
C LEU A 32 -9.33 20.45 3.48
N ILE A 33 -8.15 20.57 2.88
CA ILE A 33 -7.02 21.29 3.46
C ILE A 33 -7.00 22.70 2.87
N THR A 34 -6.96 23.71 3.74
CA THR A 34 -6.74 25.10 3.35
C THR A 34 -5.25 25.39 3.34
N LEU A 35 -4.71 25.70 2.17
CA LEU A 35 -3.32 26.11 1.96
C LEU A 35 -3.26 27.64 1.77
N ASN A 36 -2.12 28.26 2.10
CA ASN A 36 -1.89 29.71 2.00
C ASN A 36 -2.94 30.58 2.70
N GLY A 37 -3.18 30.35 4.00
CA GLY A 37 -4.03 31.21 4.82
C GLY A 37 -5.51 31.28 4.36
N GLY A 38 -5.98 30.26 3.62
CA GLY A 38 -7.38 30.15 3.18
C GLY A 38 -7.61 30.45 1.69
N LYS A 39 -6.59 30.85 0.92
CA LYS A 39 -6.74 31.17 -0.52
C LYS A 39 -6.88 29.94 -1.41
N ILE A 40 -6.36 28.78 -0.99
CA ILE A 40 -6.39 27.55 -1.79
C ILE A 40 -7.06 26.45 -0.96
N LYS A 41 -8.15 25.87 -1.48
CA LYS A 41 -8.82 24.69 -0.90
C LYS A 41 -8.47 23.48 -1.74
N GLN A 42 -7.69 22.55 -1.18
CA GLN A 42 -7.34 21.30 -1.86
C GLN A 42 -7.96 20.12 -1.13
N TRP A 43 -8.63 19.24 -1.88
CA TRP A 43 -9.08 17.96 -1.37
C TRP A 43 -7.88 17.02 -1.26
N ALA A 44 -7.43 16.77 -0.04
CA ALA A 44 -6.40 15.78 0.24
C ALA A 44 -7.03 14.43 0.54
N THR A 45 -6.36 13.37 0.10
CA THR A 45 -6.72 11.99 0.43
C THR A 45 -5.51 11.27 1.00
N ASN A 46 -5.77 10.26 1.82
CA ASN A 46 -4.74 9.38 2.38
C ASN A 46 -4.44 8.15 1.49
N TYR A 47 -4.97 8.09 0.26
CA TYR A 47 -4.77 6.95 -0.65
C TYR A 47 -3.30 6.64 -0.88
N SER A 48 -2.46 7.66 -1.09
CA SER A 48 -1.02 7.48 -1.28
C SER A 48 -0.37 6.81 -0.06
N LYS A 49 -0.75 7.20 1.16
CA LYS A 49 -0.26 6.59 2.40
C LYS A 49 -0.70 5.13 2.53
N ILE A 50 -1.96 4.84 2.18
CA ILE A 50 -2.51 3.47 2.20
C ILE A 50 -1.75 2.58 1.23
N ILE A 51 -1.55 3.03 -0.02
CA ILE A 51 -0.85 2.28 -1.06
C ILE A 51 0.61 2.06 -0.65
N LEU A 52 1.29 3.09 -0.17
CA LEU A 52 2.70 2.99 0.23
C LEU A 52 2.89 2.01 1.40
N LEU A 53 2.04 2.11 2.43
CA LEU A 53 2.09 1.19 3.57
C LEU A 53 1.83 -0.26 3.14
N SER A 54 0.81 -0.46 2.30
CA SER A 54 0.48 -1.78 1.76
C SER A 54 1.67 -2.34 0.98
N LEU A 55 2.28 -1.53 0.12
CA LEU A 55 3.43 -1.96 -0.71
C LEU A 55 4.64 -2.35 0.15
N LEU A 56 4.97 -1.57 1.17
CA LEU A 56 6.05 -1.89 2.12
C LEU A 56 5.80 -3.21 2.87
N LEU A 57 4.60 -3.36 3.45
CA LEU A 57 4.22 -4.58 4.17
C LEU A 57 4.26 -5.82 3.27
N SER A 58 3.74 -5.69 2.05
CA SER A 58 3.72 -6.77 1.05
C SER A 58 5.12 -7.18 0.62
N PHE A 59 6.01 -6.19 0.43
CA PHE A 59 7.38 -6.45 0.06
C PHE A 59 8.14 -7.18 1.18
N LEU A 60 7.99 -6.72 2.42
CA LEU A 60 8.62 -7.36 3.59
C LEU A 60 8.11 -8.79 3.79
N THR A 61 6.79 -8.98 3.78
CA THR A 61 6.16 -10.31 3.98
C THR A 61 6.50 -11.27 2.85
N THR A 62 6.52 -10.80 1.60
CA THR A 62 6.90 -11.64 0.45
C THR A 62 8.38 -12.00 0.50
N SER A 63 9.25 -11.05 0.83
CA SER A 63 10.70 -11.32 0.98
C SER A 63 10.96 -12.33 2.09
N LEU A 64 10.25 -12.21 3.21
CA LEU A 64 10.35 -13.13 4.34
C LEU A 64 9.80 -14.52 3.98
N ALA A 65 8.66 -14.60 3.30
CA ALA A 65 8.09 -15.87 2.84
C ALA A 65 9.02 -16.55 1.83
N TYR A 66 9.59 -15.79 0.89
CA TYR A 66 10.55 -16.32 -0.06
C TYR A 66 11.79 -16.85 0.66
N TRP A 67 12.36 -16.10 1.61
CA TRP A 67 13.52 -16.53 2.39
C TRP A 67 13.28 -17.78 3.26
N LEU A 68 12.06 -17.96 3.79
CA LEU A 68 11.74 -19.09 4.66
C LEU A 68 11.38 -20.39 3.91
N PHE A 69 10.78 -20.28 2.73
CA PHE A 69 10.15 -21.43 2.05
C PHE A 69 10.75 -21.77 0.68
N ILE A 70 11.58 -20.91 0.10
CA ILE A 70 12.22 -21.09 -1.22
C ILE A 70 13.73 -20.95 -1.07
#